data_AF-A0A746UTA2-F1
#
_entry.id   AF-A0A746UTA2-F1
#
_cell.length_a   1.000
_cell.length_b   1.000
_cell.length_c   1.000
_cell.angle_alpha   90.00
_cell.angle_beta   90.00
_cell.angle_gamma   90.00
#
_symmetry.space_group_name_H-M   'P 1'
#
loop_
_entity.id
_entity.type
_entity.pdbx_description
1 polymer ?
#
loop_
_entity_poly.entity_id
_entity_poly.type
_entity_poly.pdbx_seq_one_letter_code
_entity_poly.pdbx_strand_id
1 'polypeptide(L)'
;MSILKTVQMFIAMNPGSTTRDIIEGLTQFSQDRLQLSVCRLHGSGLATRKRDGRQFRYYAEPPADCHFEVFEPTAEVSALMETAKGLESKGLFHRAATIYMEAFSASAIESERAAILAERQRCLGLAKPAVITEDGCYLAGRFAGGTK
;
A
#
# COMPACT_ATOMS: atom_id res chain seq x y z
N MET A 1 -3.15 -23.87 -4.50
CA MET A 1 -2.21 -23.19 -5.43
C MET A 1 -0.85 -23.90 -5.40
N SER A 2 -0.19 -24.06 -6.56
CA SER A 2 1.15 -24.67 -6.67
C SER A 2 2.24 -23.66 -6.24
N ILE A 3 3.33 -24.14 -5.60
CA ILE A 3 4.48 -23.31 -5.19
C ILE A 3 5.02 -22.50 -6.38
N LEU A 4 5.11 -23.12 -7.56
CA LEU A 4 5.64 -22.47 -8.76
C LEU A 4 4.76 -21.29 -9.21
N LYS A 5 3.44 -21.46 -9.20
CA LYS A 5 2.47 -20.38 -9.48
C LYS A 5 2.53 -19.29 -8.41
N THR A 6 2.68 -19.66 -7.14
CA THR A 6 2.83 -18.70 -6.03
C THR A 6 4.09 -17.86 -6.15
N VAL A 7 5.23 -18.47 -6.47
CA VAL A 7 6.50 -17.76 -6.69
C VAL A 7 6.43 -16.88 -7.92
N GLN A 8 5.84 -17.35 -9.02
CA GLN A 8 5.62 -16.54 -10.22
C GLN A 8 4.78 -15.30 -9.91
N MET A 9 3.67 -15.49 -9.20
CA MET A 9 2.79 -14.39 -8.79
C MET A 9 3.52 -13.39 -7.88
N PHE A 10 4.31 -13.87 -6.93
CA PHE A 10 5.11 -13.01 -6.05
C PHE A 10 6.10 -12.13 -6.83
N ILE A 11 6.81 -12.72 -7.81
CA ILE A 11 7.75 -11.98 -8.67
C ILE A 11 7.01 -10.96 -9.56
N ALA A 12 5.83 -11.31 -10.06
CA ALA A 12 5.01 -10.40 -10.88
C ALA A 12 4.50 -9.19 -10.08
N MET A 13 4.10 -9.40 -8.81
CA MET A 13 3.71 -8.31 -7.91
C MET A 13 4.89 -7.45 -7.44
N ASN A 14 6.10 -8.02 -7.38
CA ASN A 14 7.31 -7.36 -6.89
C ASN A 14 8.45 -7.45 -7.92
N PRO A 15 8.33 -6.74 -9.07
CA PRO A 15 9.32 -6.83 -10.13
C PRO A 15 10.70 -6.37 -9.66
N GLY A 16 11.73 -7.15 -9.98
CA GLY A 16 13.10 -6.88 -9.56
C GLY A 16 13.50 -7.50 -8.21
N SER A 17 12.64 -8.32 -7.60
CA SER A 17 12.95 -9.05 -6.37
C SER A 17 14.16 -9.95 -6.52
N THR A 18 14.97 -10.05 -5.47
CA THR A 18 16.07 -11.01 -5.37
C THR A 18 15.60 -12.33 -4.79
N THR A 19 16.41 -13.40 -4.93
CA THR A 19 16.11 -14.69 -4.30
C THR A 19 15.94 -14.57 -2.78
N ARG A 20 16.66 -13.64 -2.15
CA ARG A 20 16.53 -13.38 -0.71
C ARG A 20 15.16 -12.80 -0.38
N ASP A 21 14.73 -11.78 -1.12
CA ASP A 21 13.42 -11.13 -0.90
C ASP A 21 12.27 -12.13 -1.10
N ILE A 22 12.40 -13.03 -2.08
CA ILE A 22 11.43 -14.11 -2.32
C ILE A 22 11.36 -15.08 -1.11
N ILE A 23 12.51 -15.42 -0.52
CA ILE A 23 12.57 -16.29 0.66
C ILE A 23 11.97 -15.59 1.89
N GLU A 24 12.27 -14.31 2.09
CA GLU A 24 11.74 -13.50 3.20
C GLU A 24 10.23 -13.25 3.04
N GLY A 25 9.72 -13.11 1.81
CA GLY A 25 8.31 -12.89 1.52
C GLY A 25 7.43 -14.15 1.55
N LEU A 26 8.01 -15.34 1.34
CA LEU A 26 7.28 -16.62 1.25
C LEU A 26 7.72 -17.61 2.33
N THR A 27 7.74 -17.17 3.58
CA THR A 27 8.20 -17.95 4.76
C THR A 27 7.45 -19.26 5.00
N GLN A 28 6.25 -19.39 4.42
CA GLN A 28 5.45 -20.61 4.44
C GLN A 28 6.06 -21.80 3.67
N PHE A 29 7.08 -21.57 2.84
CA PHE A 29 7.79 -22.61 2.09
C PHE A 29 9.26 -22.71 2.51
N SER A 30 9.82 -23.91 2.45
CA SER A 30 11.25 -24.13 2.69
C SER A 30 12.11 -23.40 1.64
N GLN A 31 13.26 -22.86 2.07
CA GLN A 31 14.19 -22.12 1.22
C GLN A 31 14.61 -22.89 -0.04
N ASP A 32 14.94 -24.18 0.09
CA ASP A 32 15.36 -25.03 -1.04
C ASP A 32 14.26 -25.14 -2.11
N ARG A 33 13.00 -25.31 -1.69
CA ARG A 33 11.86 -25.37 -2.61
C ARG A 33 11.65 -24.05 -3.34
N LEU A 34 11.86 -22.92 -2.68
CA LEU A 34 11.77 -21.60 -3.30
C LEU A 34 12.90 -21.41 -4.32
N GLN A 35 14.13 -21.73 -3.96
CA GLN A 35 15.27 -21.65 -4.88
C GLN A 35 15.08 -22.53 -6.12
N LEU A 36 14.65 -23.79 -5.93
CA LEU A 36 14.35 -24.68 -7.05
C LEU A 36 13.21 -24.15 -7.92
N SER A 37 12.19 -23.55 -7.32
CA SER A 37 11.05 -22.98 -8.06
C SER A 37 11.48 -21.77 -8.89
N VAL A 38 12.29 -20.88 -8.34
CA VAL A 38 12.86 -19.73 -9.06
C VAL A 38 13.75 -20.19 -10.22
N CYS A 39 14.62 -21.18 -10.00
CA CYS A 39 15.44 -21.78 -11.06
C CYS A 39 14.57 -22.41 -12.16
N ARG A 40 13.51 -23.13 -11.78
CA ARG A 40 12.56 -23.73 -12.73
C ARG A 40 11.81 -22.67 -13.54
N LEU A 41 11.35 -21.60 -12.92
CA LEU A 41 10.66 -20.49 -13.60
C LEU A 41 11.54 -19.83 -14.66
N HIS A 42 12.81 -19.60 -14.33
CA HIS A 42 13.76 -19.08 -15.30
C HIS A 42 14.05 -20.10 -16.42
N GLY A 43 14.25 -21.37 -16.06
CA GLY A 43 14.51 -22.44 -17.03
C GLY A 43 13.34 -22.69 -18.00
N SER A 44 12.10 -22.45 -17.55
CA SER A 44 10.89 -22.59 -18.36
C SER A 44 10.51 -21.31 -19.13
N GLY A 45 11.29 -20.23 -19.04
CA GLY A 45 11.00 -18.96 -19.69
C GLY A 45 9.83 -18.18 -19.10
N LEU A 46 9.32 -18.57 -17.92
CA LEU A 46 8.21 -17.89 -17.25
C LEU A 46 8.67 -16.69 -16.40
N ALA A 47 9.97 -16.63 -16.10
CA ALA A 47 10.59 -15.49 -15.45
C ALA A 47 11.92 -15.16 -16.14
N THR A 48 12.20 -13.88 -16.30
CA THR A 48 13.50 -13.37 -16.73
C THR A 48 14.32 -12.94 -15.50
N ARG A 49 15.64 -12.94 -15.63
CA ARG A 49 16.52 -12.42 -14.58
C ARG A 49 17.56 -11.48 -15.16
N LYS A 50 17.81 -10.38 -14.47
CA LYS A 50 18.90 -9.45 -14.78
C LYS A 50 19.93 -9.52 -13.67
N ARG A 51 21.21 -9.55 -14.04
CA ARG A 51 22.29 -9.48 -13.06
C ARG A 51 22.43 -8.03 -12.59
N ASP A 52 22.40 -7.83 -11.28
CA ASP A 52 22.68 -6.55 -10.63
C ASP A 52 23.78 -6.77 -9.58
N GLY A 53 25.02 -6.45 -9.95
CA GLY A 53 26.21 -6.76 -9.15
C GLY A 53 26.38 -8.26 -8.89
N ARG A 54 26.26 -8.64 -7.60
CA ARG A 54 26.40 -10.03 -7.12
C ARG A 54 25.06 -10.79 -7.03
N GLN A 55 23.94 -10.11 -7.25
CA GLN A 55 22.61 -10.70 -7.10
C GLN A 55 21.88 -10.73 -8.45
N PHE A 56 20.89 -11.61 -8.56
CA PHE A 56 19.97 -11.64 -9.69
C PHE A 56 18.64 -11.04 -9.25
N ARG A 57 18.13 -10.13 -10.07
CA ARG A 57 16.80 -9.56 -9.96
C ARG A 57 15.87 -10.26 -10.93
N TYR A 58 14.75 -10.75 -10.43
CA TYR A 58 13.79 -11.54 -11.21
C TYR A 58 12.60 -10.69 -11.64
N TYR A 59 12.08 -10.97 -12.84
CA TYR A 59 10.91 -10.33 -13.42
C TYR A 59 10.05 -11.43 -14.05
N ALA A 60 8.74 -11.39 -13.82
CA ALA A 60 7.82 -12.40 -14.33
C ALA A 60 6.51 -11.72 -14.72
N GLU A 61 5.83 -12.28 -15.70
CA GLU A 61 4.43 -11.96 -15.96
C GLU A 61 3.53 -12.81 -15.04
N PRO A 62 2.35 -12.31 -14.64
CA PRO A 62 1.38 -13.10 -13.90
C PRO A 62 1.05 -14.41 -14.64
N PRO A 63 0.78 -15.52 -13.93
CA PRO A 63 0.35 -16.76 -14.58
C PRO A 63 -0.90 -16.53 -15.42
N ALA A 64 -0.97 -17.07 -16.65
CA ALA A 64 -2.08 -16.85 -17.58
C ALA A 64 -3.47 -17.23 -17.02
N ASP A 65 -3.53 -18.26 -16.16
CA ASP A 65 -4.77 -18.71 -15.51
C ASP A 65 -5.14 -17.88 -14.27
N CYS A 66 -4.25 -16.99 -13.85
CA CYS A 66 -4.47 -16.09 -12.73
C CYS A 66 -4.82 -14.72 -13.31
N HIS A 67 -6.12 -14.46 -13.46
CA HIS A 67 -6.62 -13.11 -13.64
C HIS A 67 -6.22 -12.29 -12.41
N PHE A 68 -5.13 -11.55 -12.54
CA PHE A 68 -4.86 -10.44 -11.66
C PHE A 68 -5.85 -9.37 -12.09
N GLU A 69 -6.93 -9.21 -11.34
CA GLU A 69 -7.59 -7.91 -11.32
C GLU A 69 -6.55 -6.97 -10.70
N VAL A 70 -5.72 -6.35 -11.55
CA VAL A 70 -5.18 -5.03 -11.19
C VAL A 70 -6.46 -4.24 -11.06
N PHE A 71 -7.00 -4.16 -9.86
CA PHE A 71 -8.14 -3.32 -9.62
C PHE A 71 -7.52 -1.93 -9.67
N GLU A 72 -7.47 -1.38 -10.89
CA GLU A 72 -7.01 -0.03 -11.10
C GLU A 72 -7.88 0.83 -10.20
N PRO A 73 -7.28 1.74 -9.39
CA PRO A 73 -8.06 2.64 -8.58
C PRO A 73 -9.09 3.28 -9.47
N THR A 74 -10.37 3.18 -9.08
CA THR A 74 -11.45 3.77 -9.86
C THR A 74 -11.07 5.21 -10.19
N ALA A 75 -11.37 5.67 -11.41
CA ALA A 75 -10.96 7.00 -11.88
C ALA A 75 -11.36 8.11 -10.88
N GLU A 76 -12.43 7.89 -10.12
CA GLU A 76 -12.87 8.75 -9.02
C GLU A 76 -11.89 8.77 -7.83
N VAL A 77 -11.46 7.61 -7.34
CA VAL A 77 -10.50 7.49 -6.23
C VAL A 77 -9.16 8.13 -6.61
N SER A 78 -8.67 7.88 -7.83
CA SER A 78 -7.40 8.48 -8.28
C SER A 78 -7.49 10.01 -8.37
N ALA A 79 -8.60 10.55 -8.89
CA ALA A 79 -8.82 12.00 -8.90
C ALA A 79 -8.87 12.60 -7.49
N LEU A 80 -9.59 11.97 -6.56
CA LEU A 80 -9.65 12.40 -5.16
C LEU A 80 -8.26 12.37 -4.50
N MET A 81 -7.48 11.32 -4.74
CA MET A 81 -6.11 11.20 -4.22
C MET A 81 -5.19 12.32 -4.73
N GLU A 82 -5.26 12.67 -6.02
CA GLU A 82 -4.49 13.79 -6.57
C GLU A 82 -4.93 15.14 -6.01
N THR A 83 -6.24 15.35 -5.82
CA THR A 83 -6.72 16.58 -5.17
C THR A 83 -6.28 16.70 -3.71
N ALA A 84 -6.27 15.59 -2.96
CA ALA A 84 -5.79 15.56 -1.58
C ALA A 84 -4.30 15.95 -1.50
N LYS A 85 -3.44 15.36 -2.34
CA LYS A 85 -2.01 15.74 -2.44
C LYS A 85 -1.83 17.22 -2.82
N GLY A 86 -2.69 17.73 -3.70
CA GLY A 86 -2.72 19.15 -4.06
C GLY A 86 -3.06 20.08 -2.89
N LEU A 87 -3.83 19.61 -1.90
CA LEU A 87 -4.13 20.33 -0.66
C LEU A 87 -3.01 20.18 0.37
N GLU A 88 -2.36 19.02 0.45
CA GLU A 88 -1.19 18.79 1.31
C GLU A 88 -0.03 19.73 0.94
N SER A 89 0.26 19.87 -0.35
CA SER A 89 1.33 20.78 -0.82
C SER A 89 1.06 22.25 -0.48
N LYS A 90 -0.20 22.62 -0.26
CA LYS A 90 -0.64 23.95 0.19
C LYS A 90 -0.70 24.09 1.71
N GLY A 91 -0.39 23.03 2.46
CA GLY A 91 -0.49 22.99 3.93
C GLY A 91 -1.92 22.91 4.48
N LEU A 92 -2.91 22.59 3.64
CA LEU A 92 -4.32 22.51 4.01
C LEU A 92 -4.68 21.11 4.54
N PHE A 93 -3.97 20.66 5.57
CA PHE A 93 -3.99 19.26 6.02
C PHE A 93 -5.37 18.77 6.52
N HIS A 94 -6.16 19.61 7.18
CA HIS A 94 -7.53 19.23 7.56
C HIS A 94 -8.43 19.00 6.35
N ARG A 95 -8.30 19.82 5.31
CA ARG A 95 -9.08 19.66 4.08
C ARG A 95 -8.63 18.43 3.32
N ALA A 96 -7.32 18.21 3.20
CA ALA A 96 -6.77 16.99 2.61
C ALA A 96 -7.27 15.73 3.33
N ALA A 97 -7.31 15.72 4.67
CA ALA A 97 -7.84 14.60 5.46
C ALA A 97 -9.31 14.29 5.17
N THR A 98 -10.13 15.31 4.87
CA THR A 98 -11.53 15.11 4.45
C THR A 98 -11.60 14.45 3.08
N ILE A 99 -10.81 14.92 2.11
CA ILE A 99 -10.77 14.32 0.76
C ILE A 99 -10.27 12.88 0.80
N TYR A 100 -9.30 12.54 1.65
CA TYR A 100 -8.91 11.14 1.86
C TYR A 100 -10.06 10.30 2.42
N MET A 101 -10.93 10.86 3.28
CA MET A 101 -12.12 10.14 3.77
C MET A 101 -13.16 9.90 2.65
N GLU A 102 -13.30 10.85 1.73
CA GLU A 102 -14.14 10.70 0.52
C GLU A 102 -13.58 9.61 -0.40
N ALA A 103 -12.26 9.62 -0.65
CA ALA A 103 -11.57 8.58 -1.42
C ALA A 103 -11.76 7.20 -0.79
N PHE A 104 -11.66 7.09 0.54
CA PHE A 104 -11.90 5.85 1.27
C PHE A 104 -13.33 5.33 1.09
N SER A 105 -14.31 6.24 1.05
CA SER A 105 -15.72 5.87 0.89
C SER A 105 -16.03 5.43 -0.54
N ALA A 106 -15.30 5.96 -1.53
CA ALA A 106 -15.41 5.57 -2.94
C ALA A 106 -14.61 4.28 -3.28
N SER A 107 -13.59 3.93 -2.48
CA SER A 107 -12.77 2.74 -2.73
C SER A 107 -13.49 1.44 -2.33
N ALA A 108 -13.49 0.47 -3.25
CA ALA A 108 -14.01 -0.88 -3.01
C ALA A 108 -12.90 -1.88 -2.57
N ILE A 109 -11.62 -1.51 -2.74
CA ILE A 109 -10.47 -2.37 -2.49
C ILE A 109 -9.93 -2.16 -1.08
N GLU A 110 -9.80 -3.23 -0.30
CA GLU A 110 -9.35 -3.14 1.10
C GLU A 110 -7.88 -2.69 1.25
N SER A 111 -6.99 -3.06 0.32
CA SER A 111 -5.60 -2.59 0.35
C SER A 111 -5.47 -1.08 0.10
N GLU A 112 -6.29 -0.52 -0.79
CA GLU A 112 -6.36 0.93 -1.01
C GLU A 112 -6.90 1.65 0.21
N ARG A 113 -7.95 1.11 0.83
CA ARG A 113 -8.53 1.64 2.05
C ARG A 113 -7.51 1.78 3.17
N ALA A 114 -6.67 0.77 3.37
CA ALA A 114 -5.59 0.83 4.35
C ALA A 114 -4.58 1.95 4.05
N ALA A 115 -4.18 2.11 2.78
CA ALA A 115 -3.27 3.16 2.36
C ALA A 115 -3.89 4.56 2.55
N ILE A 116 -5.13 4.75 2.11
CA ILE A 116 -5.87 6.02 2.24
C ILE A 116 -6.03 6.43 3.70
N LEU A 117 -6.32 5.47 4.59
CA LEU A 117 -6.42 5.76 6.02
C LEU A 117 -5.07 6.18 6.63
N ALA A 118 -3.96 5.56 6.22
CA ALA A 118 -2.62 5.94 6.67
C ALA A 118 -2.25 7.38 6.23
N GLU A 119 -2.57 7.74 4.98
CA GLU A 119 -2.42 9.11 4.45
C GLU A 119 -3.25 10.11 5.26
N ARG A 120 -4.52 9.79 5.50
CA ARG A 120 -5.42 10.63 6.31
C ARG A 120 -4.88 10.86 7.73
N GLN A 121 -4.40 9.82 8.39
CA GLN A 121 -3.82 9.92 9.74
C GLN A 121 -2.59 10.84 9.75
N ARG A 122 -1.75 10.76 8.73
CA ARG A 122 -0.60 11.66 8.57
C ARG A 122 -1.03 13.11 8.45
N CYS A 123 -2.00 13.39 7.59
CA CYS A 123 -2.58 14.74 7.46
C CYS A 123 -3.07 15.28 8.81
N LEU A 124 -3.82 14.48 9.57
CA LEU A 124 -4.31 14.91 10.89
C LEU A 124 -3.19 15.14 11.91
N GLY A 125 -2.09 14.39 11.83
CA GLY A 125 -0.90 14.63 12.67
C GLY A 125 -0.15 15.91 12.31
N LEU A 126 -0.16 16.31 11.04
CA LEU A 126 0.46 17.56 10.55
C LEU A 126 -0.44 18.78 10.74
N ALA A 127 -1.75 18.57 10.85
CA ALA A 127 -2.69 19.63 11.07
C ALA A 127 -2.46 20.24 12.46
N LYS A 128 -2.13 21.53 12.50
CA LYS A 128 -1.98 22.25 13.76
C LYS A 128 -3.33 22.23 14.50
N PRO A 129 -3.35 21.92 15.80
CA PRO A 129 -4.58 22.05 16.58
C PRO A 129 -5.06 23.50 16.50
N ALA A 130 -6.38 23.68 16.43
CA ALA A 130 -6.97 25.01 16.53
C ALA A 130 -6.49 25.66 17.84
N VAL A 131 -5.91 26.85 17.73
CA VAL A 131 -5.49 27.64 18.88
C VAL A 131 -6.76 27.97 19.66
N ILE A 132 -6.93 27.36 20.83
CA ILE A 132 -7.94 27.76 21.80
C ILE A 132 -7.42 29.06 22.42
N THR A 133 -7.84 30.19 21.88
CA THR A 133 -7.64 31.49 22.54
C THR A 133 -8.38 31.46 23.88
N GLU A 134 -7.72 31.91 24.96
CA GLU A 134 -8.20 31.82 26.34
C GLU A 134 -9.58 32.48 26.59
N ASP A 135 -10.08 33.30 25.65
CA ASP A 135 -11.40 33.95 25.72
C ASP A 135 -12.51 33.32 24.85
N GLY A 136 -12.32 32.13 24.29
CA GLY A 136 -13.20 31.57 23.25
C GLY A 136 -14.14 30.44 23.70
N CYS A 137 -15.42 30.77 23.94
CA CYS A 137 -16.60 29.91 23.87
C CYS A 137 -16.40 28.38 24.05
N TYR A 138 -16.63 27.89 25.27
CA TYR A 138 -16.84 26.46 25.52
C TYR A 138 -18.10 26.00 24.77
N LEU A 139 -17.93 25.34 23.62
CA LEU A 139 -19.00 24.56 23.01
C LEU A 139 -19.45 23.51 24.03
N ALA A 140 -20.73 23.56 24.40
CA ALA A 140 -21.35 22.68 25.36
C ALA A 140 -21.12 21.21 24.96
N GLY A 141 -20.28 20.51 25.72
CA GLY A 141 -19.98 19.10 25.42
C GLY A 141 -18.81 18.47 26.16
N ARG A 142 -17.95 19.24 26.85
CA ARG A 142 -16.89 18.66 27.69
C ARG A 142 -17.06 19.06 29.15
N PHE A 143 -18.04 18.44 29.81
CA PHE A 143 -18.09 18.40 31.27
C PHE A 143 -17.07 17.37 31.77
N ALA A 144 -15.93 17.83 32.28
CA ALA A 144 -15.06 17.01 33.10
C ALA A 144 -15.50 17.18 34.56
N GLY A 145 -16.26 16.21 35.07
CA GLY A 145 -16.68 16.21 36.47
C GLY A 145 -15.46 16.13 37.39
N GLY A 146 -15.15 17.22 38.07
CA GLY A 146 -14.19 17.23 39.17
C GLY A 146 -14.84 16.68 40.42
N THR A 147 -14.40 15.52 40.89
CA THR A 147 -14.73 15.03 42.24
C THR A 147 -13.74 15.64 43.23
N LYS A 148 -14.28 16.33 44.24
CA LYS A 148 -13.57 16.69 45.48
C LYS A 148 -13.41 15.47 46.37
#